data_AF-E0STG3-F1
#
_entry.id   AF-E0STG3-F1
#
_cell.length_a   1.000
_cell.length_b   1.000
_cell.length_c   1.000
_cell.angle_alpha   90.00
_cell.angle_beta   90.00
_cell.angle_gamma   90.00
#
_symmetry.space_group_name_H-M   'P 1'
#
loop_
_entity.id
_entity.type
_entity.pdbx_description
1 polymer ?
#
loop_
_entity_poly.entity_id
_entity_poly.type
_entity_poly.pdbx_seq_one_letter_code
_entity_poly.pdbx_strand_id
1 'polypeptide(L)'
;MSEFKADSISTLNSKDSWYESVNVEALSDEAKRAILEAVKNKLGFSKACEVLDIAKSSLHRYLSGERKIPSDVIKRALKFLTKSEFESIISGWDKLKAFGIIREDGVVDYGLVLKILAIAAKDEYLKNAILRFVVENFREDLKKMLGISFTGIKLEWCEDFENFLMERKKRRKVKDVETLNYYKSLFMRYLQGKELSEQLIDYVVNHENKWLRNIFRHYIQYLYYKRKISPETFGWIMEVVPSRGYKLDVRPYPINLDDVRKTFEFLKNNHQVYYTIYRAMLESGARFEHVLKMIESWSPNEVIEIPGIGIETKRLVCFEDKGFCRYYMGLRESEKPCEWIYISLETTEMIQKIVGKRISRQNVWRYAKRHGLIAPKYMRKVAWRLMVKAMNREVARFIQSRLGELRISEARYEDLLSEADEAYPKYLQIVKELTETNGNS
;
A
#
# COMPACT_ATOMS: atom_id res chain seq x y z
N MET A 1 -34.02 -37.58 16.50
CA MET A 1 -33.53 -38.52 17.54
C MET A 1 -32.38 -37.82 18.24
N SER A 2 -32.48 -37.28 19.44
CA SER A 2 -33.47 -37.30 20.51
C SER A 2 -33.43 -35.92 21.19
N GLU A 3 -34.60 -35.38 21.51
CA GLU A 3 -34.81 -34.11 22.22
C GLU A 3 -34.18 -34.15 23.62
N PHE A 4 -33.38 -33.13 23.95
CA PHE A 4 -33.05 -32.83 25.34
C PHE A 4 -34.19 -32.00 25.93
N LYS A 5 -35.04 -32.66 26.71
CA LYS A 5 -35.98 -32.00 27.61
C LYS A 5 -35.25 -31.54 28.86
N ALA A 6 -35.50 -30.28 29.21
CA ALA A 6 -35.27 -29.75 30.54
C ALA A 6 -36.22 -30.46 31.52
N ASP A 7 -35.65 -31.02 32.58
CA ASP A 7 -36.36 -31.21 33.83
C ASP A 7 -35.49 -30.69 34.98
N SER A 8 -36.12 -29.79 35.71
CA SER A 8 -35.66 -29.14 36.93
C SER A 8 -35.43 -30.14 38.06
N ILE A 9 -34.20 -30.17 38.58
CA ILE A 9 -33.91 -30.59 39.96
C ILE A 9 -33.33 -29.39 40.68
N SER A 10 -34.22 -28.63 41.32
CA SER A 10 -33.88 -27.84 42.49
C SER A 10 -33.40 -28.77 43.61
N THR A 11 -32.47 -28.27 44.43
CA THR A 11 -31.87 -28.86 45.65
C THR A 11 -30.70 -29.82 45.44
N LEU A 12 -29.49 -29.27 45.50
CA LEU A 12 -28.40 -29.78 46.35
C LEU A 12 -27.42 -28.63 46.66
N ASN A 13 -27.52 -28.13 47.90
CA ASN A 13 -26.47 -27.39 48.58
C ASN A 13 -25.18 -28.23 48.60
N SER A 14 -24.16 -27.83 47.86
CA SER A 14 -22.78 -28.09 48.26
C SER A 14 -22.05 -26.76 48.41
N LYS A 15 -21.81 -26.36 49.66
CA LYS A 15 -20.83 -25.32 49.98
C LYS A 15 -19.50 -25.74 49.36
N ASP A 16 -19.06 -25.05 48.32
CA ASP A 16 -17.67 -25.15 47.86
C ASP A 16 -16.77 -24.65 48.99
N SER A 17 -16.19 -25.61 49.71
CA SER A 17 -15.19 -25.39 50.74
C SER A 17 -13.89 -24.89 50.10
N TRP A 18 -13.83 -23.62 49.68
CA TRP A 18 -12.66 -23.02 48.98
C TRP A 18 -11.33 -23.30 49.71
N TYR A 19 -11.38 -23.38 51.05
CA TYR A 19 -10.23 -23.66 51.91
C TYR A 19 -9.63 -25.07 51.73
N GLU A 20 -10.36 -26.03 51.14
CA GLU A 20 -9.86 -27.38 50.80
C GLU A 20 -8.90 -27.36 49.61
N SER A 21 -9.02 -26.35 48.73
CA SER A 21 -8.13 -26.16 47.58
C SER A 21 -6.79 -25.49 47.92
N VAL A 22 -6.62 -25.03 49.16
CA VAL A 22 -5.43 -24.32 49.61
C VAL A 22 -4.37 -25.32 50.09
N ASN A 23 -3.22 -25.37 49.42
CA ASN A 23 -2.08 -26.10 49.96
C ASN A 23 -1.43 -25.30 51.11
N VAL A 24 -1.84 -25.63 52.33
CA VAL A 24 -1.36 -24.98 53.57
C VAL A 24 0.13 -25.20 53.82
N GLU A 25 0.70 -26.30 53.32
CA GLU A 25 2.12 -26.60 53.52
C GLU A 25 3.01 -25.61 52.77
N ALA A 26 2.57 -25.20 51.59
CA ALA A 26 3.26 -24.24 50.72
C ALA A 26 3.20 -22.77 51.19
N LEU A 27 2.44 -22.47 52.25
CA LEU A 27 2.36 -21.12 52.82
C LEU A 27 3.59 -20.78 53.66
N SER A 28 4.12 -19.57 53.48
CA SER A 28 5.20 -19.01 54.32
C SER A 28 4.78 -18.91 55.80
N ASP A 29 5.76 -18.93 56.71
CA ASP A 29 5.48 -18.79 58.14
C ASP A 29 4.83 -17.41 58.45
N GLU A 30 5.19 -16.37 57.68
CA GLU A 30 4.56 -15.05 57.72
C GLU A 30 3.08 -15.11 57.29
N ALA A 31 2.77 -15.78 56.18
CA ALA A 31 1.39 -15.93 55.72
C ALA A 31 0.55 -16.74 56.72
N LYS A 32 1.11 -17.82 57.28
CA LYS A 32 0.46 -18.62 58.34
C LYS A 32 0.16 -17.77 59.57
N ARG A 33 1.11 -16.93 60.01
CA ARG A 33 0.91 -15.97 61.13
C ARG A 33 -0.19 -14.96 60.81
N ALA A 34 -0.18 -14.39 59.61
CA ALA A 34 -1.18 -13.39 59.20
C ALA A 34 -2.61 -13.97 59.15
N ILE A 35 -2.76 -15.22 58.68
CA ILE A 35 -4.05 -15.95 58.73
C ILE A 35 -4.53 -16.13 60.16
N LEU A 36 -3.63 -16.55 61.07
CA LEU A 36 -3.95 -16.80 62.46
C LEU A 36 -4.34 -15.49 63.20
N GLU A 37 -3.61 -14.42 62.91
CA GLU A 37 -3.87 -13.07 63.43
C GLU A 37 -5.24 -12.54 62.96
N ALA A 38 -5.58 -12.76 61.68
CA ALA A 38 -6.89 -12.38 61.15
C ALA A 38 -8.04 -13.13 61.83
N VAL A 39 -7.91 -14.44 62.06
CA VAL A 39 -8.91 -15.23 62.78
C VAL A 39 -9.04 -14.79 64.24
N LYS A 40 -7.91 -14.51 64.91
CA LYS A 40 -7.90 -13.95 66.28
C LYS A 40 -8.64 -12.61 66.34
N ASN A 41 -8.37 -11.71 65.39
CA ASN A 41 -9.00 -10.40 65.36
C ASN A 41 -10.50 -10.48 65.06
N LYS A 42 -10.93 -11.46 64.25
CA LYS A 42 -12.32 -11.68 63.90
C LYS A 42 -13.15 -12.32 65.02
N LEU A 43 -12.60 -13.32 65.71
CA LEU A 43 -13.33 -14.11 66.72
C LEU A 43 -13.05 -13.67 68.16
N GLY A 44 -11.97 -12.92 68.39
CA GLY A 44 -11.42 -12.64 69.70
C GLY A 44 -10.54 -13.78 70.23
N PHE A 45 -9.62 -13.45 71.14
CA PHE A 45 -8.54 -14.36 71.58
C PHE A 45 -9.05 -15.68 72.16
N SER A 46 -9.99 -15.62 73.11
CA SER A 46 -10.53 -16.82 73.78
C SER A 46 -11.31 -17.71 72.82
N LYS A 47 -12.13 -17.12 71.93
CA LYS A 47 -12.93 -17.91 70.99
C LYS A 47 -12.06 -18.52 69.89
N ALA A 48 -11.03 -17.80 69.42
CA ALA A 48 -10.05 -18.33 68.48
C ALA A 48 -9.31 -19.56 69.04
N CYS A 49 -8.91 -19.55 70.33
CA CYS A 49 -8.28 -20.71 70.96
C CYS A 49 -9.22 -21.93 70.99
N GLU A 50 -10.49 -21.72 71.33
CA GLU A 50 -11.52 -22.76 71.38
C GLU A 50 -11.76 -23.39 70.00
N VAL A 51 -11.97 -22.57 68.97
CA VAL A 51 -12.30 -23.09 67.63
C VAL A 51 -11.11 -23.70 66.88
N LEU A 52 -9.89 -23.30 67.23
CA LEU A 52 -8.66 -23.85 66.67
C LEU A 52 -8.13 -25.05 67.46
N ASP A 53 -8.77 -25.38 68.59
CA ASP A 53 -8.36 -26.45 69.51
C ASP A 53 -6.90 -26.30 69.96
N ILE A 54 -6.54 -25.12 70.46
CA ILE A 54 -5.18 -24.80 70.93
C ILE A 54 -5.22 -24.07 72.27
N ALA A 55 -4.20 -24.31 73.10
CA ALA A 55 -4.01 -23.59 74.35
C ALA A 55 -3.73 -22.09 74.10
N LYS A 56 -4.17 -21.22 75.02
CA LYS A 56 -3.90 -19.77 74.99
C LYS A 56 -2.41 -19.45 74.86
N SER A 57 -1.56 -20.21 75.55
CA SER A 57 -0.10 -20.08 75.48
C SER A 57 0.45 -20.45 74.11
N SER A 58 -0.12 -21.46 73.44
CA SER A 58 0.25 -21.84 72.07
C SER A 58 -0.11 -20.75 71.07
N LEU A 59 -1.32 -20.17 71.16
CA LEU A 59 -1.72 -19.06 70.27
C LEU A 59 -0.78 -17.86 70.41
N HIS A 60 -0.40 -17.50 71.64
CA HIS A 60 0.56 -16.41 71.87
C HIS A 60 1.92 -16.70 71.21
N ARG A 61 2.48 -17.89 71.43
CA ARG A 61 3.78 -18.30 70.87
C ARG A 61 3.78 -18.40 69.34
N TYR A 62 2.64 -18.74 68.74
CA TYR A 62 2.47 -18.75 67.30
C TYR A 62 2.49 -17.34 66.71
N LEU A 63 1.78 -16.40 67.33
CA LEU A 63 1.69 -15.02 66.87
C LEU A 63 2.98 -14.23 67.12
N SER A 64 3.71 -14.52 68.21
CA SER A 64 5.03 -13.93 68.48
C SER A 64 6.16 -14.52 67.63
N GLY A 65 5.90 -15.59 66.87
CA GLY A 65 6.89 -16.27 66.03
C GLY A 65 7.86 -17.18 66.81
N GLU A 66 7.66 -17.35 68.12
CA GLU A 66 8.45 -18.26 68.97
C GLU A 66 8.27 -19.74 68.60
N ARG A 67 7.15 -20.09 67.95
CA ARG A 67 6.84 -21.45 67.53
C ARG A 67 6.26 -21.48 66.12
N LYS A 68 6.71 -22.43 65.29
CA LYS A 68 6.10 -22.70 63.97
C LYS A 68 4.65 -23.16 64.12
N ILE A 69 3.79 -22.67 63.23
CA ILE A 69 2.36 -22.97 63.26
C ILE A 69 2.10 -24.29 62.51
N PRO A 70 1.51 -25.29 63.19
CA PRO A 70 1.15 -26.55 62.54
C PRO A 70 0.12 -26.35 61.40
N SER A 71 0.26 -27.12 60.32
CA SER A 71 -0.63 -27.02 59.15
C SER A 71 -2.09 -27.34 59.48
N ASP A 72 -2.36 -28.21 60.44
CA ASP A 72 -3.72 -28.53 60.89
C ASP A 72 -4.41 -27.34 61.57
N VAL A 73 -3.65 -26.54 62.33
CA VAL A 73 -4.14 -25.30 62.95
C VAL A 73 -4.56 -24.30 61.86
N ILE A 74 -3.77 -24.16 60.81
CA ILE A 74 -4.10 -23.27 59.69
C ILE A 74 -5.29 -23.79 58.88
N LYS A 75 -5.39 -25.11 58.63
CA LYS A 75 -6.57 -25.72 58.00
C LYS A 75 -7.86 -25.43 58.80
N ARG A 76 -7.79 -25.45 60.14
CA ARG A 76 -8.92 -25.05 61.01
C ARG A 76 -9.19 -23.54 60.90
N ALA A 77 -8.16 -22.71 60.88
CA ALA A 77 -8.26 -21.26 60.77
C ALA A 77 -8.96 -20.81 59.48
N LEU A 78 -8.64 -21.42 58.34
CA LEU A 78 -9.22 -21.06 57.04
C LEU A 78 -10.75 -21.20 56.98
N LYS A 79 -11.34 -22.10 57.79
CA LYS A 79 -12.81 -22.29 57.86
C LYS A 79 -13.55 -21.07 58.41
N PHE A 80 -12.85 -20.16 59.09
CA PHE A 80 -13.42 -18.95 59.69
C PHE A 80 -13.17 -17.68 58.85
N LEU A 81 -12.45 -17.83 57.75
CA LEU A 81 -12.22 -16.77 56.77
C LEU A 81 -13.09 -16.99 55.54
N THR A 82 -13.52 -15.89 54.94
CA THR A 82 -14.04 -15.87 53.58
C THR A 82 -12.88 -15.91 52.59
N LYS A 83 -13.14 -16.33 51.35
CA LYS A 83 -12.14 -16.33 50.27
C LYS A 83 -11.53 -14.93 50.06
N SER A 84 -12.35 -13.87 50.13
CA SER A 84 -11.88 -12.49 49.97
C SER A 84 -10.99 -12.02 51.13
N GLU A 85 -11.32 -12.38 52.38
CA GLU A 85 -10.46 -12.08 53.54
C GLU A 85 -9.11 -12.77 53.39
N PHE A 86 -9.09 -14.06 53.05
CA PHE A 86 -7.84 -14.79 52.77
C PHE A 86 -7.03 -14.15 51.64
N GLU A 87 -7.68 -13.77 50.54
CA GLU A 87 -7.02 -13.12 49.43
C GLU A 87 -6.44 -11.75 49.82
N SER A 88 -7.04 -11.01 50.75
CA SER A 88 -6.49 -9.74 51.22
C SER A 88 -5.26 -9.90 52.13
N ILE A 89 -5.13 -11.06 52.80
CA ILE A 89 -4.08 -11.33 53.79
C ILE A 89 -2.77 -11.80 53.14
N ILE A 90 -2.87 -12.55 52.03
CA ILE A 90 -1.72 -13.27 51.47
C ILE A 90 -1.06 -12.50 50.32
N SER A 91 0.27 -12.49 50.30
CA SER A 91 1.06 -11.90 49.20
C SER A 91 0.78 -12.60 47.86
N GLY A 92 0.96 -11.90 46.74
CA GLY A 92 0.74 -12.48 45.41
C GLY A 92 1.53 -13.77 45.16
N TRP A 93 2.76 -13.85 45.68
CA TRP A 93 3.62 -15.03 45.56
C TRP A 93 3.16 -16.21 46.42
N ASP A 94 2.76 -15.95 47.66
CA ASP A 94 2.25 -16.99 48.55
C ASP A 94 0.90 -17.55 48.06
N LYS A 95 0.08 -16.72 47.38
CA LYS A 95 -1.13 -17.19 46.69
C LYS A 95 -0.79 -18.16 45.56
N LEU A 96 0.17 -17.80 44.71
CA LEU A 96 0.57 -18.63 43.59
C LEU A 96 1.20 -19.96 44.07
N LYS A 97 1.91 -19.94 45.21
CA LYS A 97 2.38 -21.16 45.89
C LYS A 97 1.23 -22.00 46.45
N ALA A 98 0.28 -21.37 47.14
CA ALA A 98 -0.88 -22.04 47.72
C ALA A 98 -1.76 -22.74 46.67
N PHE A 99 -1.82 -22.19 45.45
CA PHE A 99 -2.53 -22.77 44.30
C PHE A 99 -1.67 -23.68 43.41
N GLY A 100 -0.41 -23.94 43.79
CA GLY A 100 0.49 -24.85 43.08
C GLY A 100 1.03 -24.33 41.73
N ILE A 101 0.87 -23.04 41.45
CA ILE A 101 1.45 -22.38 40.26
C ILE A 101 2.96 -22.19 40.44
N ILE A 102 3.40 -21.98 41.67
CA ILE A 102 4.81 -21.88 42.05
C ILE A 102 5.12 -22.99 43.05
N ARG A 103 6.19 -23.74 42.80
CA ARG A 103 6.68 -24.79 43.69
C ARG A 103 7.38 -24.21 44.91
N GLU A 104 7.63 -25.03 45.93
CA GLU A 104 8.24 -24.58 47.18
C GLU A 104 9.64 -23.97 47.00
N ASP A 105 10.38 -24.46 46.00
CA ASP A 105 11.70 -23.97 45.57
C ASP A 105 11.65 -22.65 44.75
N GLY A 106 10.45 -22.11 44.50
CA GLY A 106 10.24 -20.90 43.71
C GLY A 106 10.17 -21.15 42.20
N VAL A 107 10.26 -22.40 41.74
CA VAL A 107 10.15 -22.74 40.32
C VAL A 107 8.69 -22.69 39.88
N VAL A 108 8.42 -22.00 38.77
CA VAL A 108 7.09 -21.93 38.16
C VAL A 108 6.74 -23.26 37.51
N ASP A 109 5.54 -23.79 37.78
CA ASP A 109 5.03 -24.95 37.06
C ASP A 109 4.53 -24.53 35.66
N TYR A 110 5.43 -24.58 34.68
CA TYR A 110 5.13 -24.21 33.30
C TYR A 110 3.96 -25.02 32.70
N GLY A 111 3.77 -26.28 33.12
CA GLY A 111 2.67 -27.11 32.65
C GLY A 111 1.31 -26.56 33.11
N LEU A 112 1.21 -26.14 34.38
CA LEU A 112 0.00 -25.51 34.90
C LEU A 112 -0.24 -24.13 34.27
N VAL A 113 0.81 -23.32 34.13
CA VAL A 113 0.72 -21.99 33.48
C VAL A 113 0.25 -22.09 32.02
N LEU A 114 0.79 -23.04 31.25
CA LEU A 114 0.36 -23.26 29.86
C LEU A 114 -1.11 -23.70 29.79
N LYS A 115 -1.60 -24.52 30.73
CA LYS A 115 -3.02 -24.88 30.82
C LYS A 115 -3.89 -23.67 31.14
N ILE A 116 -3.48 -22.83 32.08
CA ILE A 116 -4.18 -21.57 32.41
C ILE A 116 -4.25 -20.68 31.17
N LEU A 117 -3.15 -20.50 30.43
CA LEU A 117 -3.11 -19.73 29.19
C LEU A 117 -4.02 -20.34 28.11
N ALA A 118 -4.07 -21.66 27.97
CA ALA A 118 -4.94 -22.33 27.00
C ALA A 118 -6.44 -22.15 27.32
N ILE A 119 -6.80 -22.11 28.61
CA ILE A 119 -8.17 -21.78 29.05
C ILE A 119 -8.44 -20.30 28.80
N ALA A 120 -7.52 -19.42 29.20
CA ALA A 120 -7.63 -17.97 29.02
C ALA A 120 -7.76 -17.56 27.54
N ALA A 121 -7.11 -18.29 26.62
CA ALA A 121 -7.22 -18.04 25.18
C ALA A 121 -8.62 -18.32 24.60
N LYS A 122 -9.44 -19.13 25.29
CA LYS A 122 -10.84 -19.43 24.91
C LYS A 122 -11.84 -18.44 25.52
N ASP A 123 -11.42 -17.65 26.49
CA ASP A 123 -12.23 -16.61 27.13
C ASP A 123 -11.88 -15.25 26.51
N GLU A 124 -12.87 -14.55 25.95
CA GLU A 124 -12.61 -13.34 25.17
C GLU A 124 -12.09 -12.18 26.04
N TYR A 125 -12.45 -12.12 27.32
CA TYR A 125 -11.97 -11.09 28.24
C TYR A 125 -10.51 -11.33 28.61
N LEU A 126 -10.16 -12.54 29.04
CA LEU A 126 -8.79 -12.90 29.40
C LEU A 126 -7.85 -12.86 28.20
N LYS A 127 -8.30 -13.31 27.03
CA LYS A 127 -7.56 -13.16 25.77
C LYS A 127 -7.21 -11.70 25.49
N ASN A 128 -8.19 -10.78 25.60
CA ASN A 128 -7.94 -9.36 25.39
C ASN A 128 -7.02 -8.75 26.47
N ALA A 129 -7.10 -9.22 27.71
CA ALA A 129 -6.19 -8.81 28.79
C ALA A 129 -4.75 -9.27 28.52
N ILE A 130 -4.57 -10.52 28.08
CA ILE A 130 -3.26 -11.05 27.66
C ILE A 130 -2.69 -10.22 26.51
N LEU A 131 -3.47 -9.96 25.46
CA LEU A 131 -3.00 -9.18 24.31
C LEU A 131 -2.56 -7.77 24.72
N ARG A 132 -3.34 -7.07 25.55
CA ARG A 132 -2.96 -5.75 26.07
C ARG A 132 -1.67 -5.81 26.88
N PHE A 133 -1.59 -6.76 27.81
CA PHE A 133 -0.39 -6.96 28.62
C PHE A 133 0.85 -7.22 27.75
N VAL A 134 0.73 -8.06 26.72
CA VAL A 134 1.86 -8.37 25.83
C VAL A 134 2.27 -7.14 25.01
N VAL A 135 1.32 -6.38 24.48
CA VAL A 135 1.61 -5.16 23.71
C VAL A 135 2.26 -4.08 24.58
N GLU A 136 1.77 -3.88 25.80
CA GLU A 136 2.28 -2.84 26.71
C GLU A 136 3.69 -3.17 27.23
N ASN A 137 4.00 -4.44 27.47
CA ASN A 137 5.25 -4.84 28.13
C ASN A 137 6.31 -5.43 27.20
N PHE A 138 5.91 -6.01 26.06
CA PHE A 138 6.80 -6.78 25.17
C PHE A 138 6.72 -6.31 23.71
N ARG A 139 6.40 -5.03 23.47
CA ARG A 139 6.22 -4.47 22.12
C ARG A 139 7.41 -4.72 21.19
N GLU A 140 8.63 -4.50 21.67
CA GLU A 140 9.84 -4.62 20.85
C GLU A 140 10.22 -6.09 20.59
N ASP A 141 9.97 -7.00 21.53
CA ASP A 141 10.17 -8.42 21.32
C ASP A 141 9.14 -9.01 20.35
N LEU A 142 7.88 -8.55 20.44
CA LEU A 142 6.85 -8.83 19.44
C LEU A 142 7.28 -8.36 18.04
N LYS A 143 7.79 -7.13 17.90
CA LYS A 143 8.30 -6.63 16.62
C LYS A 143 9.41 -7.52 16.07
N LYS A 144 10.37 -7.93 16.89
CA LYS A 144 11.47 -8.84 16.49
C LYS A 144 10.94 -10.21 16.08
N MET A 145 10.05 -10.83 16.87
CA MET A 145 9.45 -12.12 16.56
C MET A 145 8.63 -12.09 15.27
N LEU A 146 7.97 -10.97 14.98
CA LEU A 146 7.21 -10.73 13.74
C LEU A 146 8.12 -10.31 12.56
N GLY A 147 9.44 -10.25 12.75
CA GLY A 147 10.39 -9.87 11.69
C GLY A 147 10.31 -8.40 11.28
N ILE A 148 9.75 -7.53 12.12
CA ILE A 148 9.67 -6.07 11.96
C ILE A 148 10.92 -5.44 12.58
N SER A 149 12.09 -5.92 12.19
CA SER A 149 13.38 -5.37 12.61
C SER A 149 14.04 -4.70 11.41
N PHE A 150 14.22 -3.37 11.48
CA PHE A 150 14.87 -2.60 10.41
C PHE A 150 16.41 -2.54 10.56
N THR A 151 16.92 -3.08 11.67
CA THR A 151 18.31 -2.92 12.12
C THR A 151 19.31 -3.47 11.10
N GLY A 152 20.27 -2.63 10.72
CA GLY A 152 21.36 -2.96 9.80
C GLY A 152 21.06 -2.74 8.32
N ILE A 153 19.82 -2.35 7.94
CA ILE A 153 19.48 -2.12 6.53
C ILE A 153 19.83 -0.69 6.14
N LYS A 154 21.01 -0.51 5.55
CA LYS A 154 21.40 0.76 4.91
C LYS A 154 20.90 0.85 3.47
N LEU A 155 20.36 2.00 3.12
CA LEU A 155 19.87 2.32 1.80
C LEU A 155 21.02 2.79 0.91
N GLU A 156 21.30 2.03 -0.13
CA GLU A 156 22.37 2.33 -1.09
C GLU A 156 21.88 2.16 -2.52
N TRP A 157 22.20 3.13 -3.36
CA TRP A 157 21.98 3.06 -4.79
C TRP A 157 23.08 2.25 -5.46
N CYS A 158 22.75 1.05 -5.92
CA CYS A 158 23.68 0.14 -6.59
C CYS A 158 23.20 -0.23 -7.99
N GLU A 159 24.10 -0.76 -8.83
CA GLU A 159 23.76 -1.25 -10.19
C GLU A 159 22.67 -2.32 -10.15
N ASP A 160 22.68 -3.18 -9.13
CA ASP A 160 21.63 -4.17 -8.88
C ASP A 160 20.24 -3.55 -8.72
N PHE A 161 20.16 -2.38 -8.07
CA PHE A 161 18.90 -1.66 -7.91
C PHE A 161 18.46 -1.00 -9.23
N GLU A 162 19.40 -0.44 -10.00
CA GLU A 162 19.12 0.07 -11.36
C GLU A 162 18.57 -1.04 -12.27
N ASN A 163 19.25 -2.19 -12.31
CA ASN A 163 18.83 -3.38 -13.05
C ASN A 163 17.46 -3.89 -12.59
N PHE A 164 17.17 -3.82 -11.29
CA PHE A 164 15.85 -4.15 -10.78
C PHE A 164 14.77 -3.22 -11.33
N LEU A 165 15.01 -1.91 -11.34
CA LEU A 165 14.07 -0.90 -11.86
C LEU A 165 13.80 -1.08 -13.36
N MET A 166 14.83 -1.37 -14.13
CA MET A 166 14.76 -1.51 -15.59
C MET A 166 14.13 -2.84 -16.01
N GLU A 167 14.57 -3.97 -15.43
CA GLU A 167 14.29 -5.29 -16.00
C GLU A 167 13.53 -6.27 -15.10
N ARG A 168 13.71 -6.21 -13.78
CA ARG A 168 13.13 -7.22 -12.87
C ARG A 168 11.78 -6.81 -12.29
N LYS A 169 11.45 -5.52 -12.34
CA LYS A 169 10.18 -5.02 -11.82
C LYS A 169 8.99 -5.58 -12.62
N LYS A 170 8.02 -6.18 -11.93
CA LYS A 170 6.83 -6.81 -12.54
C LYS A 170 5.96 -5.85 -13.35
N ARG A 171 5.82 -4.60 -12.90
CA ARG A 171 5.00 -3.57 -13.54
C ARG A 171 5.70 -2.22 -13.46
N ARG A 172 5.50 -1.39 -14.48
CA ARG A 172 6.05 -0.03 -14.56
C ARG A 172 7.57 0.04 -14.51
N LYS A 173 8.21 -0.66 -15.44
CA LYS A 173 9.67 -0.73 -15.59
C LYS A 173 10.20 0.65 -15.98
N VAL A 174 11.26 1.11 -15.33
CA VAL A 174 11.85 2.43 -15.60
C VAL A 174 12.86 2.29 -16.73
N LYS A 175 12.38 2.18 -17.97
CA LYS A 175 13.24 2.05 -19.16
C LYS A 175 13.82 3.37 -19.66
N ASP A 176 13.25 4.49 -19.21
CA ASP A 176 13.68 5.82 -19.61
C ASP A 176 14.90 6.28 -18.81
N VAL A 177 16.00 6.57 -19.51
CA VAL A 177 17.30 6.94 -18.91
C VAL A 177 17.21 8.26 -18.16
N GLU A 178 16.43 9.24 -18.64
CA GLU A 178 16.25 10.52 -17.94
C GLU A 178 15.55 10.31 -16.59
N THR A 179 14.51 9.47 -16.56
CA THR A 179 13.79 9.12 -15.33
C THR A 179 14.70 8.36 -14.36
N LEU A 180 15.53 7.44 -14.85
CA LEU A 180 16.49 6.71 -14.02
C LEU A 180 17.51 7.67 -13.39
N ASN A 181 18.06 8.60 -14.17
CA ASN A 181 18.99 9.62 -13.68
C ASN A 181 18.33 10.55 -12.66
N TYR A 182 17.09 10.97 -12.91
CA TYR A 182 16.32 11.76 -11.96
C TYR A 182 16.12 11.01 -10.65
N TYR A 183 15.75 9.73 -10.72
CA TYR A 183 15.61 8.87 -9.54
C TYR A 183 16.93 8.75 -8.79
N LYS A 184 18.02 8.41 -9.47
CA LYS A 184 19.35 8.33 -8.88
C LYS A 184 19.70 9.61 -8.13
N SER A 185 19.49 10.78 -8.74
CA SER A 185 19.76 12.07 -8.11
C SER A 185 18.96 12.29 -6.82
N LEU A 186 17.67 11.91 -6.80
CA LEU A 186 16.83 12.01 -5.61
C LEU A 186 17.26 11.04 -4.52
N PHE A 187 17.57 9.80 -4.89
CA PHE A 187 18.01 8.79 -3.93
C PHE A 187 19.32 9.20 -3.29
N MET A 188 20.31 9.58 -4.10
CA MET A 188 21.64 9.99 -3.65
C MET A 188 21.55 11.18 -2.68
N ARG A 189 20.63 12.12 -2.95
CA ARG A 189 20.46 13.31 -2.10
C ARG A 189 19.76 13.03 -0.77
N TYR A 190 18.78 12.13 -0.74
CA TYR A 190 17.84 12.04 0.40
C TYR A 190 17.84 10.70 1.15
N LEU A 191 18.31 9.61 0.52
CA LEU A 191 18.20 8.24 1.04
C LEU A 191 19.56 7.54 1.19
N GLN A 192 20.55 7.89 0.37
CA GLN A 192 21.86 7.24 0.38
C GLN A 192 22.51 7.22 1.76
N GLY A 193 22.97 6.05 2.17
CA GLY A 193 23.66 5.81 3.45
C GLY A 193 22.76 5.85 4.68
N LYS A 194 21.47 6.20 4.54
CA LYS A 194 20.53 6.20 5.67
C LYS A 194 20.09 4.79 6.00
N GLU A 195 19.89 4.53 7.27
CA GLU A 195 19.35 3.27 7.75
C GLU A 195 17.82 3.28 7.68
N LEU A 196 17.22 2.16 7.30
CA LEU A 196 15.77 1.99 7.31
C LEU A 196 15.29 2.11 8.76
N SER A 197 14.37 3.03 9.02
CA SER A 197 13.81 3.27 10.34
C SER A 197 12.43 3.93 10.23
N GLU A 198 11.66 3.90 11.32
CA GLU A 198 10.37 4.62 11.40
C GLU A 198 10.57 6.12 11.13
N GLN A 199 11.65 6.73 11.65
CA GLN A 199 11.98 8.13 11.41
C GLN A 199 12.25 8.43 9.92
N LEU A 200 12.96 7.53 9.22
CA LEU A 200 13.19 7.69 7.78
C LEU A 200 11.88 7.57 7.00
N ILE A 201 11.01 6.65 7.40
CA ILE A 201 9.70 6.45 6.78
C ILE A 201 8.85 7.72 6.95
N ASP A 202 8.75 8.25 8.18
CA ASP A 202 8.01 9.48 8.46
C ASP A 202 8.56 10.68 7.68
N TYR A 203 9.89 10.80 7.59
CA TYR A 203 10.55 11.81 6.76
C TYR A 203 10.12 11.71 5.30
N VAL A 204 10.12 10.51 4.73
CA VAL A 204 9.73 10.28 3.32
C VAL A 204 8.24 10.56 3.11
N VAL A 205 7.37 10.14 4.04
CA VAL A 205 5.92 10.37 3.98
C VAL A 205 5.59 11.85 4.00
N ASN A 206 6.29 12.64 4.80
CA ASN A 206 6.01 14.07 4.93
C ASN A 206 6.77 14.95 3.93
N HIS A 207 7.67 14.38 3.14
CA HIS A 207 8.45 15.13 2.16
C HIS A 207 7.57 15.78 1.07
N GLU A 208 7.88 17.04 0.71
CA GLU A 208 7.16 17.81 -0.32
C GLU A 208 7.24 17.15 -1.70
N ASN A 209 8.43 16.69 -2.06
CA ASN A 209 8.64 15.98 -3.31
C ASN A 209 8.06 14.56 -3.26
N LYS A 210 6.85 14.39 -3.83
CA LYS A 210 6.15 13.11 -3.93
C LYS A 210 6.92 12.03 -4.71
N TRP A 211 7.91 12.38 -5.53
CA TRP A 211 8.78 11.40 -6.19
C TRP A 211 9.71 10.69 -5.22
N LEU A 212 10.09 11.32 -4.10
CA LEU A 212 10.88 10.68 -3.05
C LEU A 212 10.14 9.49 -2.44
N ARG A 213 8.81 9.60 -2.25
CA ARG A 213 7.97 8.49 -1.80
C ARG A 213 7.99 7.34 -2.79
N ASN A 214 7.92 7.66 -4.08
CA ASN A 214 7.86 6.65 -5.13
C ASN A 214 9.18 5.87 -5.26
N ILE A 215 10.31 6.56 -5.20
CA ILE A 215 11.63 5.92 -5.27
C ILE A 215 11.94 5.12 -4.01
N PHE A 216 11.55 5.62 -2.83
CA PHE A 216 11.63 4.85 -1.59
C PHE A 216 10.82 3.56 -1.68
N ARG A 217 9.56 3.64 -2.12
CA ARG A 217 8.73 2.44 -2.38
C ARG A 217 9.37 1.46 -3.36
N HIS A 218 10.03 1.95 -4.42
CA HIS A 218 10.76 1.07 -5.34
C HIS A 218 11.94 0.38 -4.66
N TYR A 219 12.65 1.08 -3.77
CA TYR A 219 13.72 0.47 -3.00
C TYR A 219 13.20 -0.60 -2.03
N ILE A 220 12.08 -0.34 -1.36
CA ILE A 220 11.42 -1.34 -0.50
C ILE A 220 10.98 -2.57 -1.30
N GLN A 221 10.46 -2.39 -2.53
CA GLN A 221 10.19 -3.51 -3.44
C GLN A 221 11.45 -4.29 -3.82
N TYR A 222 12.57 -3.61 -4.02
CA TYR A 222 13.87 -4.22 -4.27
C TYR A 222 14.38 -5.02 -3.07
N LEU A 223 14.30 -4.46 -1.85
CA LEU A 223 14.66 -5.15 -0.62
C LEU A 223 13.82 -6.42 -0.41
N TYR A 224 12.51 -6.33 -0.67
CA TYR A 224 11.62 -7.49 -0.61
C TYR A 224 11.97 -8.54 -1.67
N TYR A 225 12.26 -8.12 -2.91
CA TYR A 225 12.72 -9.01 -3.97
C TYR A 225 14.01 -9.73 -3.61
N LYS A 226 14.97 -9.04 -2.97
CA LYS A 226 16.22 -9.60 -2.45
C LYS A 226 16.05 -10.38 -1.14
N ARG A 227 14.82 -10.52 -0.63
CA ARG A 227 14.51 -11.18 0.66
C ARG A 227 15.23 -10.55 1.88
N LYS A 228 15.56 -9.26 1.80
CA LYS A 228 16.18 -8.50 2.91
C LYS A 228 15.18 -8.01 3.95
N ILE A 229 13.89 -8.02 3.62
CA ILE A 229 12.79 -7.66 4.53
C ILE A 229 11.68 -8.71 4.46
N SER A 230 10.95 -8.87 5.57
CA SER A 230 9.81 -9.79 5.67
C SER A 230 8.59 -9.31 4.85
N PRO A 231 7.65 -10.19 4.50
CA PRO A 231 6.37 -9.82 3.89
C PRO A 231 5.57 -8.81 4.74
N GLU A 232 5.62 -8.94 6.06
CA GLU A 232 4.92 -8.07 7.02
C GLU A 232 5.51 -6.66 6.99
N THR A 233 6.84 -6.55 7.05
CA THR A 233 7.57 -5.29 6.91
C THR A 233 7.27 -4.63 5.57
N PHE A 234 7.31 -5.42 4.48
CA PHE A 234 6.98 -4.92 3.16
C PHE A 234 5.54 -4.40 3.09
N GLY A 235 4.56 -5.16 3.60
CA GLY A 235 3.15 -4.78 3.63
C GLY A 235 2.92 -3.48 4.39
N TRP A 236 3.43 -3.40 5.62
CA TRP A 236 3.31 -2.23 6.47
C TRP A 236 3.91 -0.96 5.83
N ILE A 237 5.15 -1.02 5.33
CA ILE A 237 5.77 0.17 4.68
C ILE A 237 4.99 0.58 3.43
N MET A 238 4.51 -0.39 2.65
CA MET A 238 3.75 -0.12 1.44
C MET A 238 2.34 0.44 1.71
N GLU A 239 1.79 0.21 2.90
CA GLU A 239 0.56 0.82 3.39
C GLU A 239 0.81 2.24 3.91
N VAL A 240 1.79 2.41 4.81
CA VAL A 240 2.12 3.69 5.46
C VAL A 240 2.68 4.72 4.50
N VAL A 241 3.48 4.32 3.51
CA VAL A 241 4.02 5.23 2.50
C VAL A 241 3.09 5.21 1.29
N PRO A 242 2.04 6.05 1.21
CA PRO A 242 1.07 5.93 0.13
C PRO A 242 1.75 6.09 -1.23
N SER A 243 1.32 5.27 -2.19
CA SER A 243 1.65 5.54 -3.59
C SER A 243 1.10 6.92 -3.98
N ARG A 244 1.66 7.52 -5.04
CA ARG A 244 1.14 8.78 -5.56
C ARG A 244 -0.31 8.56 -6.02
N GLY A 245 -1.27 8.91 -5.15
CA GLY A 245 -2.69 8.88 -5.46
C GLY A 245 -3.00 9.94 -6.50
N TYR A 246 -3.62 9.54 -7.59
CA TYR A 246 -4.32 10.46 -8.47
C TYR A 246 -5.73 10.60 -7.87
N LYS A 247 -5.99 11.69 -7.15
CA LYS A 247 -7.40 12.05 -6.89
C LYS A 247 -8.05 12.26 -8.24
N LEU A 248 -9.14 11.54 -8.49
CA LEU A 248 -9.93 11.68 -9.70
C LEU A 248 -10.73 12.99 -9.60
N ASP A 249 -10.04 14.12 -9.55
CA ASP A 249 -10.68 15.42 -9.61
C ASP A 249 -11.21 15.58 -11.04
N VAL A 250 -12.52 15.72 -11.19
CA VAL A 250 -13.15 16.16 -12.44
C VAL A 250 -12.76 17.62 -12.64
N ARG A 251 -11.60 17.86 -13.25
CA ARG A 251 -11.15 19.21 -13.61
C ARG A 251 -11.67 19.55 -15.00
N PRO A 252 -12.34 20.69 -15.20
CA PRO A 252 -12.67 21.17 -16.53
C PRO A 252 -11.36 21.32 -17.32
N TYR A 253 -11.35 20.91 -18.59
CA TYR A 253 -10.20 21.14 -19.47
C TYR A 253 -10.14 22.64 -19.79
N PRO A 254 -9.20 23.41 -19.22
CA PRO A 254 -9.25 24.87 -19.26
C PRO A 254 -8.72 25.44 -20.59
N ILE A 255 -8.65 24.64 -21.64
CA ILE A 255 -8.03 25.05 -22.91
C ILE A 255 -9.09 25.68 -23.79
N ASN A 256 -8.95 26.98 -24.01
CA ASN A 256 -9.75 27.70 -25.00
C ASN A 256 -9.25 27.33 -26.42
N LEU A 257 -10.17 27.12 -27.36
CA LEU A 257 -9.84 26.90 -28.76
C LEU A 257 -9.17 28.14 -29.38
N ASP A 258 -9.45 29.35 -28.88
CA ASP A 258 -8.79 30.57 -29.36
C ASP A 258 -7.28 30.57 -29.07
N ASP A 259 -6.87 30.05 -27.91
CA ASP A 259 -5.45 29.89 -27.58
C ASP A 259 -4.78 28.87 -28.51
N VAL A 260 -5.54 27.88 -28.99
CA VAL A 260 -5.07 26.91 -29.99
C VAL A 260 -4.85 27.65 -31.32
N ARG A 261 -5.83 28.43 -31.79
CA ARG A 261 -5.70 29.22 -33.03
C ARG A 261 -4.48 30.12 -33.00
N LYS A 262 -4.35 30.94 -31.93
CA LYS A 262 -3.20 31.83 -31.72
C LYS A 262 -1.87 31.08 -31.71
N THR A 263 -1.83 29.89 -31.09
CA THR A 263 -0.64 29.04 -31.10
C THR A 263 -0.27 28.59 -32.50
N PHE A 264 -1.24 28.13 -33.30
CA PHE A 264 -0.99 27.68 -34.67
C PHE A 264 -0.58 28.82 -35.59
N GLU A 265 -1.23 29.98 -35.49
CA GLU A 265 -0.90 31.17 -36.26
C GLU A 265 0.52 31.66 -35.95
N PHE A 266 0.89 31.75 -34.66
CA PHE A 266 2.23 32.11 -34.25
C PHE A 266 3.28 31.11 -34.78
N LEU A 267 3.04 29.81 -34.64
CA LEU A 267 4.00 28.79 -35.09
C LEU A 267 4.12 28.76 -36.62
N LYS A 268 3.03 28.97 -37.37
CA LYS A 268 3.04 29.03 -38.84
C LYS A 268 3.96 30.15 -39.33
N ASN A 269 3.90 31.31 -38.69
CA ASN A 269 4.68 32.48 -39.09
C ASN A 269 6.13 32.47 -38.57
N ASN A 270 6.40 31.81 -37.45
CA ASN A 270 7.69 31.94 -36.75
C ASN A 270 8.52 30.64 -36.72
N HIS A 271 7.92 29.46 -36.85
CA HIS A 271 8.65 28.20 -36.68
C HIS A 271 7.99 26.99 -37.37
N GLN A 272 8.19 26.86 -38.69
CA GLN A 272 7.56 25.82 -39.52
C GLN A 272 7.70 24.40 -38.97
N VAL A 273 8.87 24.00 -38.46
CA VAL A 273 9.07 22.65 -37.90
C VAL A 273 8.16 22.38 -36.69
N TYR A 274 7.96 23.38 -35.83
CA TYR A 274 7.13 23.23 -34.63
C TYR A 274 5.65 23.31 -34.99
N TYR A 275 5.31 24.13 -35.99
CA TYR A 275 3.98 24.11 -36.61
C TYR A 275 3.62 22.71 -37.11
N THR A 276 4.49 22.07 -37.90
CA THR A 276 4.29 20.69 -38.39
C THR A 276 4.07 19.69 -37.26
N ILE A 277 4.89 19.76 -36.20
CA ILE A 277 4.74 18.88 -35.02
C ILE A 277 3.38 19.08 -34.35
N TYR A 278 3.00 20.34 -34.09
CA TYR A 278 1.73 20.66 -33.44
C TYR A 278 0.54 20.21 -34.29
N ARG A 279 0.62 20.42 -35.62
CA ARG A 279 -0.41 20.00 -36.57
C ARG A 279 -0.56 18.49 -36.59
N ALA A 280 0.54 17.75 -36.72
CA ALA A 280 0.52 16.29 -36.65
C ALA A 280 -0.05 15.78 -35.31
N MET A 281 0.26 16.42 -34.19
CA MET A 281 -0.31 16.07 -32.88
C MET A 281 -1.81 16.37 -32.77
N LEU A 282 -2.29 17.45 -33.38
CA LEU A 282 -3.69 17.82 -33.38
C LEU A 282 -4.48 16.89 -34.30
N GLU A 283 -4.03 16.67 -35.54
CA GLU A 283 -4.68 15.79 -36.52
C GLU A 283 -4.73 14.33 -36.02
N SER A 284 -3.63 13.78 -35.53
CA SER A 284 -3.63 12.38 -35.08
C SER A 284 -4.13 12.16 -33.65
N GLY A 285 -4.11 13.20 -32.81
CA GLY A 285 -4.21 13.04 -31.37
C GLY A 285 -3.07 12.21 -30.75
N ALA A 286 -1.97 11.98 -31.45
CA ALA A 286 -0.82 11.22 -30.96
C ALA A 286 -0.11 11.95 -29.80
N ARG A 287 0.62 11.18 -28.98
CA ARG A 287 1.45 11.77 -27.93
C ARG A 287 2.67 12.45 -28.57
N PHE A 288 3.15 13.51 -27.91
CA PHE A 288 4.30 14.28 -28.40
C PHE A 288 5.52 13.39 -28.71
N GLU A 289 5.86 12.48 -27.79
CA GLU A 289 6.95 11.51 -27.98
C GLU A 289 6.78 10.64 -29.23
N HIS A 290 5.55 10.27 -29.58
CA HIS A 290 5.29 9.39 -30.72
C HIS A 290 5.41 10.13 -32.04
N VAL A 291 4.97 11.39 -32.11
CA VAL A 291 5.16 12.23 -33.30
C VAL A 291 6.66 12.50 -33.55
N LEU A 292 7.43 12.78 -32.49
CA LEU A 292 8.87 12.94 -32.63
C LEU A 292 9.55 11.65 -33.12
N LYS A 293 9.17 10.50 -32.54
CA LYS A 293 9.69 9.19 -32.96
C LYS A 293 9.33 8.89 -34.42
N MET A 294 8.10 9.19 -34.83
CA MET A 294 7.65 9.04 -36.22
C MET A 294 8.52 9.83 -37.20
N ILE A 295 8.86 11.09 -36.87
CA ILE A 295 9.72 11.96 -37.70
C ILE A 295 11.16 11.43 -37.76
N GLU A 296 11.68 10.94 -36.63
CA GLU A 296 13.05 10.41 -36.52
C GLU A 296 13.21 9.09 -37.29
N SER A 297 12.23 8.17 -37.19
CA SER A 297 12.25 6.85 -37.82
C SER A 297 11.21 6.73 -38.95
N TRP A 298 11.10 7.75 -39.79
CA TRP A 298 10.13 7.80 -40.88
C TRP A 298 10.51 6.81 -41.99
N SER A 299 9.66 5.82 -42.24
CA SER A 299 9.90 4.77 -43.24
C SER A 299 8.59 4.41 -43.97
N PRO A 300 8.07 5.28 -44.85
CA PRO A 300 6.70 5.18 -45.37
C PRO A 300 6.49 3.96 -46.28
N ASN A 301 7.54 3.50 -46.96
CA ASN A 301 7.49 2.41 -47.93
C ASN A 301 7.80 1.03 -47.32
N GLU A 302 8.18 0.97 -46.04
CA GLU A 302 8.41 -0.30 -45.35
C GLU A 302 7.12 -1.12 -45.32
N VAL A 303 7.19 -2.37 -45.77
CA VAL A 303 6.08 -3.32 -45.67
C VAL A 303 6.12 -3.93 -44.28
N ILE A 304 5.00 -3.85 -43.57
CA ILE A 304 4.83 -4.37 -42.22
C ILE A 304 3.62 -5.30 -42.16
N GLU A 305 3.71 -6.33 -41.33
CA GLU A 305 2.57 -7.16 -40.96
C GLU A 305 1.91 -6.57 -39.71
N ILE A 306 0.60 -6.34 -39.74
CA ILE A 306 -0.16 -5.88 -38.57
C ILE A 306 -0.34 -7.08 -37.63
N PRO A 307 0.23 -7.06 -36.41
CA PRO A 307 0.20 -8.22 -35.53
C PRO A 307 -1.24 -8.61 -35.16
N GLY A 308 -1.52 -9.91 -35.10
CA GLY A 308 -2.82 -10.45 -34.69
C GLY A 308 -3.90 -10.45 -35.78
N ILE A 309 -3.57 -9.99 -37.00
CA ILE A 309 -4.52 -9.95 -38.14
C ILE A 309 -3.86 -10.50 -39.42
N GLY A 310 -2.52 -10.48 -39.51
CA GLY A 310 -1.81 -11.06 -40.65
C GLY A 310 -1.90 -10.25 -41.94
N ILE A 311 -2.29 -8.97 -41.84
CA ILE A 311 -2.38 -8.07 -42.99
C ILE A 311 -1.01 -7.44 -43.25
N GLU A 312 -0.46 -7.68 -44.43
CA GLU A 312 0.71 -6.96 -44.92
C GLU A 312 0.30 -5.64 -45.56
N THR A 313 0.93 -4.55 -45.14
CA THR A 313 0.65 -3.21 -45.68
C THR A 313 1.88 -2.33 -45.63
N LYS A 314 1.92 -1.29 -46.47
CA LYS A 314 2.93 -0.25 -46.33
C LYS A 314 2.70 0.52 -45.04
N ARG A 315 3.79 0.94 -44.40
CA ARG A 315 3.72 1.71 -43.17
C ARG A 315 2.91 3.00 -43.35
N LEU A 316 3.01 3.67 -44.49
CA LEU A 316 2.16 4.79 -44.89
C LEU A 316 1.11 4.33 -45.91
N VAL A 317 -0.16 4.52 -45.58
CA VAL A 317 -1.29 4.32 -46.49
C VAL A 317 -2.00 5.65 -46.68
N CYS A 318 -2.14 6.10 -47.93
CA CYS A 318 -2.77 7.38 -48.28
C CYS A 318 -4.09 7.14 -49.01
N PHE A 319 -5.11 7.88 -48.59
CA PHE A 319 -6.45 7.92 -49.16
C PHE A 319 -6.62 9.28 -49.83
N GLU A 320 -6.10 9.40 -51.04
CA GLU A 320 -6.05 10.66 -51.79
C GLU A 320 -7.45 11.27 -51.99
N ASP A 321 -8.44 10.41 -52.26
CA ASP A 321 -9.86 10.76 -52.39
C ASP A 321 -10.47 11.32 -51.10
N LYS A 322 -9.93 10.92 -49.95
CA LYS A 322 -10.37 11.36 -48.62
C LYS A 322 -9.48 12.45 -48.01
N GLY A 323 -8.37 12.80 -48.65
CA GLY A 323 -7.48 13.89 -48.25
C GLY A 323 -6.59 13.61 -47.04
N PHE A 324 -6.32 12.34 -46.71
CA PHE A 324 -5.48 11.97 -45.56
C PHE A 324 -4.60 10.74 -45.79
N CYS A 325 -3.60 10.57 -44.94
CA CYS A 325 -2.84 9.33 -44.80
C CYS A 325 -2.89 8.82 -43.35
N ARG A 326 -2.61 7.53 -43.18
CA ARG A 326 -2.34 6.92 -41.87
C ARG A 326 -0.98 6.23 -41.89
N TYR A 327 -0.23 6.41 -40.80
CA TYR A 327 1.10 5.85 -40.62
C TYR A 327 1.12 4.84 -39.46
N TYR A 328 1.60 3.63 -39.70
CA TYR A 328 1.74 2.59 -38.68
C TYR A 328 3.00 2.77 -37.83
N MET A 329 2.82 2.99 -36.53
CA MET A 329 3.87 3.11 -35.52
C MET A 329 4.24 1.78 -34.86
N GLY A 330 3.29 0.84 -34.73
CA GLY A 330 3.53 -0.49 -34.15
C GLY A 330 3.96 -0.51 -32.68
N LEU A 331 3.67 0.53 -31.88
CA LEU A 331 4.04 0.60 -30.47
C LEU A 331 2.96 -0.04 -29.59
N ARG A 332 2.84 -1.37 -29.55
CA ARG A 332 1.80 -2.07 -28.75
C ARG A 332 2.23 -2.43 -27.33
N GLU A 333 3.45 -2.93 -27.15
CA GLU A 333 3.94 -3.47 -25.87
C GLU A 333 4.50 -2.41 -24.90
N SER A 334 4.37 -1.14 -25.24
CA SER A 334 4.81 -0.04 -24.37
C SER A 334 3.73 0.35 -23.37
N GLU A 335 4.11 0.98 -22.25
CA GLU A 335 3.15 1.57 -21.31
C GLU A 335 2.21 2.62 -21.94
N LYS A 336 2.56 3.13 -23.13
CA LYS A 336 1.83 4.16 -23.86
C LYS A 336 1.65 3.73 -25.32
N PRO A 337 0.63 2.91 -25.64
CA PRO A 337 0.51 2.39 -26.98
C PRO A 337 0.27 3.48 -28.04
N CYS A 338 0.74 3.22 -29.26
CA CYS A 338 0.54 4.01 -30.48
C CYS A 338 0.60 3.09 -31.69
N GLU A 339 -0.53 2.87 -32.35
CA GLU A 339 -0.57 2.01 -33.53
C GLU A 339 -0.61 2.81 -34.80
N TRP A 340 -1.58 3.71 -34.94
CA TRP A 340 -1.77 4.52 -36.14
C TRP A 340 -1.63 6.00 -35.83
N ILE A 341 -1.08 6.74 -36.78
CA ILE A 341 -1.04 8.21 -36.78
C ILE A 341 -1.73 8.67 -38.05
N TYR A 342 -2.92 9.25 -37.90
CA TYR A 342 -3.68 9.84 -39.00
C TYR A 342 -3.30 11.31 -39.18
N ILE A 343 -3.05 11.73 -40.42
CA ILE A 343 -2.60 13.07 -40.79
C ILE A 343 -3.12 13.44 -42.18
N SER A 344 -3.30 14.73 -42.45
CA SER A 344 -3.66 15.20 -43.79
C SER A 344 -2.54 14.96 -44.81
N LEU A 345 -2.88 14.95 -46.10
CA LEU A 345 -1.88 14.95 -47.19
C LEU A 345 -0.90 16.12 -47.03
N GLU A 346 -1.42 17.31 -46.72
CA GLU A 346 -0.60 18.52 -46.52
C GLU A 346 0.38 18.36 -45.34
N THR A 347 -0.09 17.84 -44.20
CA THR A 347 0.80 17.54 -43.06
C THR A 347 1.83 16.47 -43.41
N THR A 348 1.47 15.49 -44.25
CA THR A 348 2.38 14.44 -44.72
C THR A 348 3.52 15.05 -45.53
N GLU A 349 3.24 15.95 -46.46
CA GLU A 349 4.26 16.72 -47.20
C GLU A 349 5.14 17.57 -46.27
N MET A 350 4.53 18.22 -45.27
CA MET A 350 5.28 18.99 -44.28
C MET A 350 6.21 18.11 -43.44
N ILE A 351 5.78 16.90 -43.08
CA ILE A 351 6.60 15.93 -42.34
C ILE A 351 7.78 15.49 -43.20
N GLN A 352 7.55 15.14 -44.47
CA GLN A 352 8.61 14.73 -45.41
C GLN A 352 9.76 15.74 -45.50
N LYS A 353 9.49 17.04 -45.31
CA LYS A 353 10.50 18.12 -45.29
C LYS A 353 11.36 18.15 -44.02
N ILE A 354 10.98 17.42 -42.97
CA ILE A 354 11.65 17.44 -41.65
C ILE A 354 12.08 16.05 -41.15
N VAL A 355 11.85 14.98 -41.93
CA VAL A 355 12.22 13.60 -41.56
C VAL A 355 13.73 13.45 -41.31
N GLY A 356 14.09 12.49 -40.48
CA GLY A 356 15.48 12.20 -40.11
C GLY A 356 16.12 13.24 -39.17
N LYS A 357 15.42 14.34 -38.86
CA LYS A 357 15.89 15.31 -37.87
C LYS A 357 15.58 14.82 -36.46
N ARG A 358 16.61 14.76 -35.62
CA ARG A 358 16.44 14.53 -34.18
C ARG A 358 16.00 15.81 -33.49
N ILE A 359 14.71 15.93 -33.21
CA ILE A 359 14.12 17.12 -32.60
C ILE A 359 14.03 16.93 -31.09
N SER A 360 14.69 17.80 -30.33
CA SER A 360 14.65 17.75 -28.87
C SER A 360 13.26 18.17 -28.33
N ARG A 361 12.60 17.23 -27.66
CA ARG A 361 11.35 17.45 -26.90
C ARG A 361 11.46 18.65 -25.96
N GLN A 362 12.60 18.78 -25.28
CA GLN A 362 12.83 19.82 -24.29
C GLN A 362 12.92 21.21 -24.95
N ASN A 363 13.52 21.30 -26.14
CA ASN A 363 13.62 22.55 -26.88
C ASN A 363 12.23 23.04 -27.32
N VAL A 364 11.39 22.16 -27.88
CA VAL A 364 10.01 22.50 -28.28
C VAL A 364 9.19 22.97 -27.07
N TRP A 365 9.30 22.27 -25.93
CA TRP A 365 8.58 22.65 -24.71
C TRP A 365 9.06 24.00 -24.16
N ARG A 366 10.38 24.24 -24.13
CA ARG A 366 10.96 25.51 -23.68
C ARG A 366 10.55 26.66 -24.60
N TYR A 367 10.50 26.42 -25.91
CA TYR A 367 10.06 27.41 -26.89
C TYR A 367 8.59 27.80 -26.68
N ALA A 368 7.70 26.81 -26.53
CA ALA A 368 6.28 27.06 -26.25
C ALA A 368 6.10 27.84 -24.94
N LYS A 369 6.81 27.46 -23.88
CA LYS A 369 6.78 28.18 -22.60
C LYS A 369 7.24 29.63 -22.73
N ARG A 370 8.33 29.88 -23.48
CA ARG A 370 8.90 31.23 -23.66
C ARG A 370 7.94 32.19 -24.37
N HIS A 371 7.15 31.67 -25.32
CA HIS A 371 6.24 32.49 -26.14
C HIS A 371 4.78 32.40 -25.67
N GLY A 372 4.51 31.86 -24.48
CA GLY A 372 3.13 31.77 -23.95
C GLY A 372 2.20 30.86 -24.76
N LEU A 373 2.75 29.92 -25.54
CA LEU A 373 1.97 29.01 -26.39
C LEU A 373 1.41 27.83 -25.59
N ILE A 374 0.37 27.19 -26.11
CA ILE A 374 -0.15 25.96 -25.49
C ILE A 374 0.92 24.87 -25.49
N ALA A 375 1.19 24.27 -24.32
CA ALA A 375 2.18 23.20 -24.25
C ALA A 375 1.79 21.98 -25.13
N PRO A 376 2.74 21.33 -25.83
CA PRO A 376 2.44 20.29 -26.83
C PRO A 376 1.56 19.16 -26.29
N LYS A 377 1.80 18.73 -25.03
CA LYS A 377 1.04 17.66 -24.36
C LYS A 377 -0.47 17.86 -24.35
N TYR A 378 -0.93 19.10 -24.53
CA TYR A 378 -2.35 19.44 -24.55
C TYR A 378 -3.01 19.27 -25.91
N MET A 379 -2.27 19.22 -27.02
CA MET A 379 -2.84 19.00 -28.36
C MET A 379 -3.63 17.69 -28.43
N ARG A 380 -3.12 16.61 -27.82
CA ARG A 380 -3.86 15.34 -27.70
C ARG A 380 -5.22 15.47 -27.00
N LYS A 381 -5.32 16.36 -26.01
CA LYS A 381 -6.57 16.63 -25.27
C LYS A 381 -7.54 17.47 -26.10
N VAL A 382 -7.02 18.44 -26.85
CA VAL A 382 -7.80 19.23 -27.81
C VAL A 382 -8.33 18.33 -28.92
N ALA A 383 -7.45 17.53 -29.54
CA ALA A 383 -7.81 16.52 -30.55
C ALA A 383 -8.93 15.61 -30.06
N TRP A 384 -8.84 15.12 -28.81
CA TRP A 384 -9.91 14.29 -28.22
C TRP A 384 -11.26 15.02 -28.19
N ARG A 385 -11.29 16.28 -27.74
CA ARG A 385 -12.53 17.10 -27.69
C ARG A 385 -13.15 17.32 -29.06
N LEU A 386 -12.33 17.42 -30.09
CA LEU A 386 -12.77 17.62 -31.46
C LEU A 386 -13.20 16.29 -32.11
N MET A 387 -12.45 15.20 -31.88
CA MET A 387 -12.78 13.86 -32.38
C MET A 387 -14.14 13.39 -31.86
N VAL A 388 -14.42 13.51 -30.56
CA VAL A 388 -15.72 13.07 -30.00
C VAL A 388 -16.93 13.89 -30.48
N LYS A 389 -16.71 15.02 -31.18
CA LYS A 389 -17.77 15.75 -31.90
C LYS A 389 -17.95 15.25 -33.34
N ALA A 390 -16.89 14.72 -33.93
CA ALA A 390 -16.85 14.27 -35.32
C ALA A 390 -17.33 12.82 -35.46
N MET A 391 -16.91 11.95 -34.53
CA MET A 391 -17.01 10.49 -34.63
C MET A 391 -17.37 9.83 -33.29
N ASN A 392 -17.70 8.54 -33.33
CA ASN A 392 -17.98 7.73 -32.16
C ASN A 392 -16.76 7.64 -31.21
N ARG A 393 -17.02 7.48 -29.91
CA ARG A 393 -15.96 7.47 -28.89
C ARG A 393 -14.98 6.32 -29.06
N GLU A 394 -15.44 5.17 -29.52
CA GLU A 394 -14.60 3.99 -29.78
C GLU A 394 -13.61 4.24 -30.92
N VAL A 395 -14.09 4.79 -32.04
CA VAL A 395 -13.26 5.23 -33.17
C VAL A 395 -12.25 6.29 -32.71
N ALA A 396 -12.68 7.30 -31.92
CA ALA A 396 -11.77 8.31 -31.37
C ALA A 396 -10.72 7.71 -30.41
N ARG A 397 -11.08 6.70 -29.61
CA ARG A 397 -10.14 5.96 -28.75
C ARG A 397 -9.15 5.17 -29.60
N PHE A 398 -9.62 4.51 -30.66
CA PHE A 398 -8.80 3.75 -31.58
C PHE A 398 -7.75 4.64 -32.27
N ILE A 399 -8.17 5.75 -32.88
CA ILE A 399 -7.27 6.73 -33.52
C ILE A 399 -6.23 7.25 -32.52
N GLN A 400 -6.63 7.55 -31.28
CA GLN A 400 -5.68 7.97 -30.24
C GLN A 400 -4.89 6.81 -29.62
N SER A 401 -5.09 5.56 -30.04
CA SER A 401 -4.48 4.36 -29.44
C SER A 401 -4.73 4.25 -27.93
N ARG A 402 -5.99 4.49 -27.51
CA ARG A 402 -6.50 4.26 -26.15
C ARG A 402 -7.16 2.88 -26.03
N LEU A 403 -6.46 1.86 -26.48
CA LEU A 403 -7.01 0.50 -26.67
C LEU A 403 -7.49 -0.14 -25.36
N GLY A 404 -6.83 0.14 -24.24
CA GLY A 404 -7.26 -0.34 -22.92
C GLY A 404 -8.55 0.31 -22.38
N GLU A 405 -9.10 1.31 -23.07
CA GLU A 405 -10.39 1.93 -22.74
C GLU A 405 -11.56 1.38 -23.60
N LEU A 406 -11.28 0.48 -24.55
CA LEU A 406 -12.28 -0.18 -25.39
C LEU A 406 -12.85 -1.40 -24.65
N ARG A 407 -14.15 -1.67 -24.80
CA ARG A 407 -14.75 -2.91 -24.27
C ARG A 407 -14.39 -4.10 -25.15
N ILE A 408 -14.45 -5.31 -24.59
CA ILE A 408 -14.14 -6.55 -25.32
C ILE A 408 -15.07 -6.76 -26.53
N SER A 409 -16.33 -6.33 -26.44
CA SER A 409 -17.30 -6.39 -27.54
C SER A 409 -17.06 -5.35 -28.63
N GLU A 410 -16.23 -4.34 -28.38
CA GLU A 410 -15.94 -3.21 -29.28
C GLU A 410 -14.60 -3.40 -30.02
N ALA A 411 -13.89 -4.52 -29.80
CA ALA A 411 -12.48 -4.69 -30.15
C ALA A 411 -12.22 -5.50 -31.45
N ARG A 412 -13.16 -5.53 -32.40
CA ARG A 412 -12.85 -6.06 -33.74
C ARG A 412 -12.01 -5.03 -34.48
N TYR A 413 -10.73 -5.35 -34.62
CA TYR A 413 -9.74 -4.41 -35.11
C TYR A 413 -10.01 -3.93 -36.53
N GLU A 414 -10.42 -4.84 -37.42
CA GLU A 414 -10.70 -4.53 -38.83
C GLU A 414 -11.87 -3.57 -38.98
N ASP A 415 -12.94 -3.77 -38.19
CA ASP A 415 -14.10 -2.87 -38.14
C ASP A 415 -13.67 -1.47 -37.68
N LEU A 416 -12.96 -1.36 -36.55
CA LEU A 416 -12.50 -0.08 -36.02
C LEU A 416 -11.55 0.66 -36.98
N LEU A 417 -10.70 -0.08 -37.69
CA LEU A 417 -9.78 0.48 -38.66
C LEU A 417 -10.54 1.06 -39.86
N SER A 418 -11.53 0.34 -40.37
CA SER A 418 -12.37 0.76 -41.50
C SER A 418 -13.28 1.94 -41.10
N GLU A 419 -13.95 1.85 -39.94
CA GLU A 419 -14.76 2.94 -39.38
C GLU A 419 -13.93 4.21 -39.12
N ALA A 420 -12.67 4.05 -38.71
CA ALA A 420 -11.76 5.19 -38.55
C ALA A 420 -11.46 5.86 -39.89
N ASP A 421 -11.16 5.10 -40.94
CA ASP A 421 -10.88 5.65 -42.27
C ASP A 421 -12.10 6.37 -42.88
N GLU A 422 -13.31 5.91 -42.55
CA GLU A 422 -14.56 6.53 -42.99
C GLU A 422 -14.90 7.80 -42.21
N ALA A 423 -14.70 7.79 -40.88
CA ALA A 423 -15.08 8.91 -40.03
C ALA A 423 -14.02 10.03 -39.96
N TYR A 424 -12.76 9.73 -40.24
CA TYR A 424 -11.65 10.68 -40.09
C TYR A 424 -11.76 11.96 -40.94
N PRO A 425 -12.23 11.95 -42.21
CA PRO A 425 -12.35 13.16 -43.02
C PRO A 425 -13.20 14.27 -42.37
N LYS A 426 -14.30 13.89 -41.70
CA LYS A 426 -15.15 14.84 -40.96
C LYS A 426 -14.41 15.52 -39.82
N TYR A 427 -13.55 14.76 -39.12
CA TYR A 427 -12.68 15.32 -38.10
C TYR A 427 -11.61 16.24 -38.69
N LEU A 428 -11.02 15.85 -39.82
CA LEU A 428 -9.99 16.63 -40.48
C LEU A 428 -10.53 18.00 -40.92
N GLN A 429 -11.77 18.07 -41.41
CA GLN A 429 -12.43 19.34 -41.74
C GLN A 429 -12.52 20.29 -40.53
N ILE A 430 -12.93 19.77 -39.37
CA ILE A 430 -13.00 20.56 -38.13
C ILE A 430 -11.61 21.07 -37.71
N VAL A 431 -10.56 20.26 -37.90
CA VAL A 431 -9.18 20.68 -37.63
C VAL A 431 -8.75 21.79 -38.59
N LYS A 432 -9.04 21.67 -39.89
CA LYS A 432 -8.75 22.71 -40.89
C LYS A 432 -9.41 24.03 -40.53
N GLU A 433 -10.71 24.03 -40.23
CA GLU A 433 -11.44 25.23 -39.79
C GLU A 433 -10.87 25.86 -38.51
N LEU A 434 -10.23 25.07 -37.65
CA LEU A 434 -9.56 25.58 -36.46
C LEU A 434 -8.18 26.17 -36.76
N THR A 435 -7.42 25.59 -37.68
CA THR A 435 -6.02 25.97 -37.94
C THR A 435 -5.85 26.95 -39.10
N GLU A 436 -6.86 27.07 -39.96
CA GLU A 436 -6.91 27.94 -41.13
C GLU A 436 -7.99 28.99 -40.86
N THR A 437 -7.58 30.20 -40.51
CA THR A 437 -8.52 31.33 -40.40
C THR A 437 -8.95 31.71 -41.82
N ASN A 438 -10.27 31.65 -42.10
CA ASN A 438 -10.85 32.48 -43.14
C ASN A 438 -10.58 33.93 -42.76
N GLY A 439 -9.65 34.57 -43.46
CA GLY A 439 -9.45 36.01 -43.41
C GLY A 439 -10.66 36.71 -44.01
N ASN A 440 -11.71 36.88 -43.22
CA ASN A 440 -12.70 37.91 -43.46
C ASN A 440 -12.45 38.99 -42.39
N SER A 441 -11.48 39.85 -42.69
CA SER A 441 -11.38 41.21 -42.14
C SER A 441 -12.06 42.15 -43.12
#